data_AF-A0AAF3FAB3-F1
#
_entry.id   AF-A0AAF3FAB3-F1
#
_cell.length_a   1.000
_cell.length_b   1.000
_cell.length_c   1.000
_cell.angle_alpha   90.00
_cell.angle_beta   90.00
_cell.angle_gamma   90.00
#
_symmetry.space_group_name_H-M   'P 1'
#
loop_
_entity.id
_entity.type
_entity.pdbx_description
1 polymer ?
#
loop_
_entity_poly.entity_id
_entity_poly.type
_entity_poly.pdbx_seq_one_letter_code
_entity_poly.pdbx_strand_id
1 'polypeptide(L)'
;MLTGVYENTNACGPLITSDDVLPVNNCSTTCCPSDGIWSEWTNNGNPKLGGVGSNLTCGMCAQQNQTRVCLSATYGCPCTGSTTQIYTYSNALCQFPMTTCCPPYVKKIDLTAKAYLCQLENAVSLPSIQTTTCCPPDGNGLWNYWSSWSRCTATCGLCGTQMRNRTCASAAYGCPCTGSSTETQKCGNPGCTTACGCPSACCGGAYQAVAYDGTIYCSLEEPISCVGSWEPWFNYTLCNDTCGMCGTYTQQRYCMPPGCQCTGSFTQTMPCAASVCASPRSACCTGFTEKANTCSVS
;
A
#
# COMPACT_ATOMS: atom_id res chain seq x y z
N MET A 1 -25.90 66.77 -1.65
CA MET A 1 -24.69 67.30 -2.31
C MET A 1 -23.49 66.76 -1.55
N LEU A 2 -22.71 65.89 -2.17
CA LEU A 2 -21.25 65.69 -2.01
C LEU A 2 -20.89 64.59 -3.02
N THR A 3 -20.18 64.98 -4.06
CA THR A 3 -19.77 64.18 -5.21
C THR A 3 -18.39 63.58 -4.98
N GLY A 4 -18.17 62.33 -5.40
CA GLY A 4 -16.84 61.73 -5.54
C GLY A 4 -16.73 61.04 -6.90
N VAL A 5 -15.66 61.35 -7.63
CA VAL A 5 -15.38 60.82 -8.99
C VAL A 5 -14.44 59.63 -8.87
N TYR A 6 -14.83 58.50 -9.47
CA TYR A 6 -13.91 57.40 -9.81
C TYR A 6 -14.33 56.83 -11.17
N GLU A 7 -13.41 56.89 -12.14
CA GLU A 7 -13.44 56.21 -13.45
C GLU A 7 -14.72 56.33 -14.33
N ASN A 8 -15.18 57.57 -14.57
CA ASN A 8 -15.92 57.98 -15.78
C ASN A 8 -17.07 57.08 -16.30
N THR A 9 -17.79 56.33 -15.47
CA THR A 9 -19.08 55.72 -15.83
C THR A 9 -20.04 55.67 -14.63
N ASN A 10 -21.28 56.14 -14.84
CA ASN A 10 -22.36 56.04 -13.87
C ASN A 10 -23.08 54.70 -14.03
N ALA A 11 -23.23 53.92 -12.95
CA ALA A 11 -24.12 52.75 -12.93
C ALA A 11 -25.03 52.80 -11.69
N CYS A 12 -26.33 52.63 -11.91
CA CYS A 12 -27.33 52.42 -10.85
C CYS A 12 -27.54 50.91 -10.67
N GLY A 13 -27.37 50.41 -9.44
CA GLY A 13 -27.67 49.03 -9.06
C GLY A 13 -27.95 48.93 -7.55
N PRO A 14 -28.77 47.95 -7.10
CA PRO A 14 -29.16 47.86 -5.70
C PRO A 14 -27.95 47.52 -4.80
N LEU A 15 -27.94 48.13 -3.61
CA LEU A 15 -26.98 47.81 -2.54
C LEU A 15 -27.17 46.34 -2.12
N ILE A 16 -26.13 45.53 -2.30
CA ILE A 16 -26.09 44.18 -1.77
C ILE A 16 -25.66 44.27 -0.30
N THR A 17 -26.53 43.82 0.60
CA THR A 17 -26.25 43.63 2.02
C THR A 17 -26.12 42.15 2.34
N SER A 18 -25.27 41.83 3.33
CA SER A 18 -24.98 40.55 4.00
C SER A 18 -23.77 39.74 3.50
N ASP A 19 -22.69 39.80 4.29
CA ASP A 19 -21.78 38.70 4.68
C ASP A 19 -21.44 37.62 3.64
N ASP A 20 -20.88 38.04 2.50
CA ASP A 20 -19.91 37.22 1.77
C ASP A 20 -18.56 37.91 1.85
N VAL A 21 -17.60 37.32 2.57
CA VAL A 21 -16.19 37.71 2.46
C VAL A 21 -15.78 37.38 1.02
N LEU A 22 -15.80 38.39 0.16
CA LEU A 22 -15.20 38.30 -1.16
C LEU A 22 -13.72 37.92 -0.98
N PRO A 23 -13.19 36.96 -1.76
CA PRO A 23 -11.76 36.66 -1.71
C PRO A 23 -10.99 37.92 -2.10
N VAL A 24 -10.27 38.49 -1.14
CA VAL A 24 -9.45 39.68 -1.36
C VAL A 24 -8.24 39.25 -2.19
N ASN A 25 -8.28 39.56 -3.48
CA ASN A 25 -7.19 39.29 -4.40
C ASN A 25 -6.13 40.39 -4.28
N ASN A 26 -5.13 40.19 -3.43
CA ASN A 26 -4.06 41.17 -3.19
C ASN A 26 -2.75 40.81 -3.91
N CYS A 27 -2.83 40.39 -5.18
CA CYS A 27 -1.68 39.85 -5.89
C CYS A 27 -0.64 40.89 -6.34
N SER A 28 0.54 40.89 -5.69
CA SER A 28 1.84 41.14 -6.35
C SER A 28 2.75 39.92 -6.15
N THR A 29 3.91 39.88 -6.82
CA THR A 29 4.84 38.75 -7.07
C THR A 29 5.37 37.94 -5.85
N THR A 30 4.75 38.03 -4.69
CA THR A 30 5.10 37.36 -3.42
C THR A 30 3.83 36.78 -2.76
N CYS A 31 3.07 35.99 -3.53
CA CYS A 31 1.78 35.45 -3.12
C CYS A 31 1.91 34.06 -2.51
N CYS A 32 2.02 34.01 -1.18
CA CYS A 32 1.92 32.79 -0.40
C CYS A 32 0.83 33.00 0.67
N PRO A 33 0.00 31.98 0.99
CA PRO A 33 -0.77 31.99 2.22
C PRO A 33 0.21 32.23 3.38
N SER A 34 -0.13 33.10 4.33
CA SER A 34 0.81 33.55 5.38
C SER A 34 1.46 32.41 6.16
N ASP A 35 0.76 31.28 6.28
CA ASP A 35 1.22 30.09 7.02
C ASP A 35 1.59 28.90 6.12
N GLY A 36 1.62 29.10 4.80
CA GLY A 36 1.79 28.05 3.81
C GLY A 36 0.61 27.06 3.76
N ILE A 37 0.73 26.04 2.92
CA ILE A 37 -0.27 24.96 2.79
C ILE A 37 0.33 23.68 3.33
N TRP A 38 -0.21 23.22 4.46
CA TRP A 38 0.18 21.98 5.11
C TRP A 38 -0.55 20.77 4.52
N SER A 39 0.11 19.61 4.54
CA SER A 39 -0.58 18.34 4.40
C SER A 39 -1.49 18.08 5.61
N GLU A 40 -2.44 17.16 5.45
CA GLU A 40 -3.11 16.53 6.59
C GLU A 40 -2.09 15.90 7.55
N TRP A 41 -2.48 15.81 8.83
CA TRP A 41 -1.69 15.14 9.86
C TRP A 41 -1.74 13.61 9.67
N THR A 42 -0.57 12.98 9.55
CA THR A 42 -0.41 11.54 9.43
C THR A 42 0.08 10.93 10.73
N ASN A 43 -0.47 9.78 11.12
CA ASN A 43 -0.01 9.05 12.31
C ASN A 43 1.30 8.34 11.98
N ASN A 44 2.36 8.56 12.77
CA ASN A 44 3.60 7.81 12.62
C ASN A 44 3.42 6.40 13.19
N GLY A 45 3.00 5.47 12.33
CA GLY A 45 2.86 4.05 12.64
C GLY A 45 1.44 3.55 12.43
N ASN A 46 1.34 2.35 11.84
CA ASN A 46 0.19 1.46 12.01
C ASN A 46 -0.21 1.48 13.50
N PRO A 47 -1.49 1.59 13.92
CA PRO A 47 -1.85 1.51 15.32
C PRO A 47 -1.22 0.25 15.93
N LYS A 48 -0.09 0.42 16.61
CA LYS A 48 0.54 -0.64 17.37
C LYS A 48 -0.35 -0.84 18.58
N LEU A 49 -1.37 -1.69 18.40
CA LEU A 49 -1.81 -2.58 19.45
C LEU A 49 -0.61 -3.47 19.78
N GLY A 50 0.27 -2.96 20.64
CA GLY A 50 1.53 -3.63 20.92
C GLY A 50 2.17 -3.07 22.18
N GLY A 51 1.78 -3.64 23.32
CA GLY A 51 2.56 -3.54 24.55
C GLY A 51 1.71 -3.39 25.81
N VAL A 52 1.28 -4.53 26.34
CA VAL A 52 0.83 -4.80 27.73
C VAL A 52 1.03 -3.65 28.72
N GLY A 53 -0.06 -2.96 29.11
CA GLY A 53 -0.02 -2.08 30.29
C GLY A 53 -0.85 -0.79 30.32
N SER A 54 -1.87 -0.56 29.48
CA SER A 54 -3.05 0.27 29.83
C SER A 54 -4.04 0.35 28.67
N ASN A 55 -5.25 -0.14 28.92
CA ASN A 55 -6.39 -0.07 28.03
C ASN A 55 -7.01 1.34 28.14
N LEU A 56 -6.49 2.35 27.43
CA LEU A 56 -7.02 3.72 27.45
C LEU A 56 -7.80 4.00 26.16
N THR A 57 -8.89 3.27 25.96
CA THR A 57 -9.89 3.47 24.89
C THR A 57 -10.89 4.58 25.20
N CYS A 58 -10.64 5.37 26.25
CA CYS A 58 -11.56 6.34 26.79
C CYS A 58 -10.82 7.54 27.41
N GLY A 59 -11.56 8.60 27.70
CA GLY A 59 -11.17 9.71 28.55
C GLY A 59 -10.32 10.79 27.88
N MET A 60 -10.06 10.73 26.58
CA MET A 60 -9.01 11.53 25.93
C MET A 60 -7.65 11.36 26.64
N CYS A 61 -7.26 10.10 26.91
CA CYS A 61 -6.03 9.78 27.63
C CYS A 61 -4.95 9.19 26.72
N ALA A 62 -5.33 8.70 25.53
CA ALA A 62 -4.40 8.06 24.62
C ALA A 62 -3.75 9.09 23.70
N GLN A 63 -2.42 9.08 23.63
CA GLN A 63 -1.63 10.00 22.82
C GLN A 63 -0.96 9.26 21.66
N GLN A 64 -0.92 9.90 20.50
CA GLN A 64 -0.15 9.43 19.35
C GLN A 64 0.61 10.58 18.70
N ASN A 65 1.78 10.27 18.16
CA ASN A 65 2.58 11.26 17.43
C ASN A 65 2.10 11.35 15.99
N GLN A 66 1.75 12.57 15.59
CA GLN A 66 1.39 12.90 14.22
C GLN A 66 2.46 13.77 13.57
N THR A 67 2.64 13.60 12.27
CA THR A 67 3.49 14.46 11.44
C THR A 67 2.71 15.09 10.31
N ARG A 68 3.18 16.22 9.82
CA ARG A 68 2.68 16.87 8.60
C ARG A 68 3.84 17.44 7.80
N VAL A 69 3.62 17.59 6.50
CA VAL A 69 4.61 18.11 5.55
C VAL A 69 4.10 19.42 4.96
N CYS A 70 5.01 20.37 4.76
CA CYS A 70 4.68 21.62 4.07
C CYS A 70 4.60 21.36 2.55
N LEU A 71 3.39 21.31 2.00
CA LEU A 71 3.16 21.05 0.57
C LEU A 71 3.53 22.26 -0.29
N SER A 72 3.40 23.47 0.26
CA SER A 72 3.69 24.72 -0.45
C SER A 72 5.18 25.07 -0.49
N ALA A 73 6.04 24.38 0.28
CA ALA A 73 7.47 24.67 0.36
C ALA A 73 8.18 24.51 -0.99
N THR A 74 7.78 23.51 -1.78
CA THR A 74 8.32 23.26 -3.13
C THR A 74 8.02 24.41 -4.11
N TYR A 75 7.00 25.22 -3.81
CA TYR A 75 6.58 26.36 -4.61
C TYR A 75 7.08 27.70 -4.04
N GLY A 76 8.05 27.66 -3.13
CA GLY A 76 8.65 28.86 -2.53
C GLY A 76 7.84 29.47 -1.38
N CYS A 77 6.81 28.79 -0.90
CA CYS A 77 5.96 29.23 0.20
C CYS A 77 6.26 28.43 1.48
N PRO A 78 7.13 28.92 2.39
CA PRO A 78 7.46 28.23 3.62
C PRO A 78 6.24 28.22 4.56
N CYS A 79 6.01 27.09 5.22
CA CYS A 79 4.96 26.99 6.22
C CYS A 79 5.46 27.40 7.61
N THR A 80 4.57 27.96 8.41
CA THR A 80 4.84 28.34 9.81
C THR A 80 4.26 27.31 10.78
N GLY A 81 4.97 27.05 11.88
CA GLY A 81 4.55 26.11 12.94
C GLY A 81 5.23 24.74 12.88
N SER A 82 4.82 23.84 13.78
CA SER A 82 5.49 22.54 13.96
C SER A 82 5.12 21.53 12.87
N THR A 83 6.07 20.68 12.49
CA THR A 83 5.89 19.50 11.62
C THR A 83 5.46 18.25 12.39
N THR A 84 5.51 18.30 13.73
CA THR A 84 5.14 17.20 14.64
C THR A 84 4.15 17.70 15.70
N GLN A 85 3.19 16.86 16.08
CA GLN A 85 2.31 17.12 17.21
C GLN A 85 1.96 15.84 17.96
N ILE A 86 1.57 15.99 19.23
CA ILE A 86 0.98 14.92 20.02
C ILE A 86 -0.53 15.08 19.92
N TYR A 87 -1.18 14.13 19.26
CA TYR A 87 -2.63 14.08 19.15
C TYR A 87 -3.22 13.15 20.21
N THR A 88 -4.14 13.67 21.00
CA THR A 88 -4.86 12.87 22.00
C THR A 88 -6.19 12.41 21.43
N TYR A 89 -6.52 11.13 21.57
CA TYR A 89 -7.72 10.51 21.02
C TYR A 89 -8.49 9.72 22.08
N SER A 90 -9.58 9.07 21.67
CA SER A 90 -10.51 8.33 22.54
C SER A 90 -11.43 9.24 23.36
N ASN A 91 -12.31 9.99 22.70
CA ASN A 91 -13.22 10.95 23.32
C ASN A 91 -14.39 10.34 24.14
N ALA A 92 -14.54 9.02 24.15
CA ALA A 92 -15.54 8.34 24.96
C ALA A 92 -15.27 8.52 26.46
N LEU A 93 -16.30 8.48 27.31
CA LEU A 93 -16.10 8.54 28.76
C LEU A 93 -15.46 7.27 29.29
N CYS A 94 -14.52 7.40 30.23
CA CYS A 94 -14.07 6.25 31.00
C CYS A 94 -15.08 5.84 32.06
N GLN A 95 -15.22 4.53 32.25
CA GLN A 95 -15.99 3.95 33.35
C GLN A 95 -15.13 3.88 34.62
N PHE A 96 -15.80 3.91 35.77
CA PHE A 96 -15.15 3.69 37.07
C PHE A 96 -14.33 2.39 37.06
N PRO A 97 -13.12 2.34 37.65
CA PRO A 97 -12.49 3.32 38.55
C PRO A 97 -11.59 4.36 37.88
N MET A 98 -11.54 4.42 36.54
CA MET A 98 -10.72 5.42 35.83
C MET A 98 -11.35 6.81 35.88
N THR A 99 -10.53 7.85 35.82
CA THR A 99 -10.99 9.24 35.67
C THR A 99 -11.81 9.37 34.39
N THR A 100 -13.04 9.90 34.52
CA THR A 100 -14.01 9.99 33.40
C THR A 100 -13.43 10.68 32.16
N CYS A 101 -12.64 11.74 32.35
CA CYS A 101 -11.81 12.40 31.34
C CYS A 101 -10.44 12.71 31.94
N CYS A 102 -9.36 12.56 31.16
CA CYS A 102 -8.02 12.98 31.53
C CYS A 102 -7.88 14.50 31.43
N PRO A 103 -7.21 15.19 32.38
CA PRO A 103 -6.89 16.60 32.23
C PRO A 103 -6.08 16.86 30.94
N PRO A 104 -6.35 17.94 30.18
CA PRO A 104 -7.26 19.06 30.44
C PRO A 104 -8.70 18.88 29.91
N TYR A 105 -9.11 17.67 29.55
CA TYR A 105 -10.42 17.40 28.97
C TYR A 105 -11.50 17.22 30.05
N VAL A 106 -12.68 17.77 29.79
CA VAL A 106 -13.84 17.71 30.68
C VAL A 106 -15.01 17.01 29.99
N LYS A 107 -15.91 16.43 30.77
CA LYS A 107 -17.14 15.79 30.27
C LYS A 107 -18.08 16.86 29.71
N LYS A 108 -18.35 16.83 28.41
CA LYS A 108 -19.34 17.67 27.73
C LYS A 108 -20.47 16.83 27.13
N ILE A 109 -21.62 17.46 26.92
CA ILE A 109 -22.75 16.85 26.22
C ILE A 109 -22.69 17.18 24.73
N ASP A 110 -22.81 16.17 23.90
CA ASP A 110 -23.05 16.32 22.47
C ASP A 110 -24.52 16.02 22.20
N LEU A 111 -25.27 17.09 21.94
CA LEU A 111 -26.71 17.02 21.69
C LEU A 111 -27.03 16.34 20.35
N THR A 112 -26.12 16.41 19.38
CA THR A 112 -26.27 15.81 18.06
C THR A 112 -26.10 14.30 18.14
N ALA A 113 -25.06 13.85 18.87
CA ALA A 113 -24.80 12.44 19.10
C ALA A 113 -25.64 11.84 20.26
N LYS A 114 -26.39 12.68 21.01
CA LYS A 114 -27.11 12.31 22.24
C LYS A 114 -26.23 11.55 23.23
N ALA A 115 -24.97 11.97 23.36
CA ALA A 115 -23.95 11.28 24.15
C ALA A 115 -23.12 12.26 24.98
N TYR A 116 -22.43 11.73 25.99
CA TYR A 116 -21.40 12.49 26.70
C TYR A 116 -20.03 12.09 26.18
N LEU A 117 -19.15 13.08 26.04
CA LEU A 117 -17.81 12.89 25.51
C LEU A 117 -16.82 13.85 26.18
N CYS A 118 -15.54 13.50 26.15
CA CYS A 118 -14.46 14.30 26.70
C CYS A 118 -13.99 15.32 25.66
N GLN A 119 -13.98 16.60 26.03
CA GLN A 119 -13.55 17.71 25.16
C GLN A 119 -12.79 18.76 25.96
N LEU A 120 -11.99 19.57 25.26
CA LEU A 120 -11.33 20.73 25.83
C LEU A 120 -12.38 21.75 26.31
N GLU A 121 -12.09 22.38 27.45
CA GLU A 121 -12.96 23.38 28.06
C GLU A 121 -13.13 24.61 27.17
N ASN A 122 -12.02 25.07 26.58
CA ASN A 122 -11.98 26.12 25.57
C ASN A 122 -11.61 25.51 24.22
N ALA A 123 -12.59 25.34 23.34
CA ALA A 123 -12.30 25.05 21.93
C ALA A 123 -11.59 26.29 21.37
N VAL A 124 -10.31 26.17 21.03
CA VAL A 124 -9.65 27.18 20.20
C VAL A 124 -10.45 27.24 18.91
N SER A 125 -11.08 28.38 18.64
CA SER A 125 -11.79 28.61 17.38
C SER A 125 -10.84 28.24 16.25
N LEU A 126 -11.28 27.38 15.33
CA LEU A 126 -10.52 27.11 14.11
C LEU A 126 -10.15 28.47 13.50
N PRO A 127 -8.88 28.69 13.13
CA PRO A 127 -8.51 29.93 12.47
C PRO A 127 -9.44 30.08 11.25
N SER A 128 -10.09 31.23 11.14
CA SER A 128 -10.84 31.59 9.94
C SER A 128 -9.88 31.44 8.78
N ILE A 129 -10.12 30.48 7.88
CA ILE A 129 -9.30 30.30 6.69
C ILE A 129 -9.55 31.55 5.86
N GLN A 130 -8.63 32.51 5.94
CA GLN A 130 -8.62 33.65 5.04
C GLN A 130 -8.41 33.07 3.65
N THR A 131 -9.41 33.20 2.78
CA THR A 131 -9.36 32.73 1.39
C THR A 131 -8.40 33.62 0.61
N THR A 132 -7.10 33.41 0.80
CA THR A 132 -6.05 34.03 -0.01
C THR A 132 -5.78 33.12 -1.21
N THR A 133 -6.17 33.54 -2.41
CA THR A 133 -5.94 32.81 -3.67
C THR A 133 -4.47 32.89 -4.07
N CYS A 134 -3.67 31.91 -3.65
CA CYS A 134 -2.29 31.73 -4.08
C CYS A 134 -2.14 30.29 -4.58
N CYS A 135 -2.28 30.10 -5.89
CA CYS A 135 -2.24 28.77 -6.51
C CYS A 135 -0.84 28.42 -7.01
N PRO A 136 -0.50 27.11 -7.06
CA PRO A 136 0.66 26.64 -7.79
C PRO A 136 0.72 27.20 -9.22
N PRO A 137 1.91 27.51 -9.77
CA PRO A 137 2.04 28.10 -11.11
C PRO A 137 1.45 27.25 -12.24
N ASP A 138 1.29 25.94 -12.03
CA ASP A 138 0.69 25.00 -12.97
C ASP A 138 -0.84 24.92 -12.86
N GLY A 139 -1.45 25.63 -11.90
CA GLY A 139 -2.90 25.74 -11.73
C GLY A 139 -3.60 24.48 -11.22
N ASN A 140 -2.86 23.40 -10.90
CA ASN A 140 -3.42 22.08 -10.59
C ASN A 140 -3.74 21.83 -9.11
N GLY A 141 -3.67 22.87 -8.27
CA GLY A 141 -3.82 22.74 -6.82
C GLY A 141 -2.76 21.85 -6.16
N LEU A 142 -2.91 21.60 -4.86
CA LEU A 142 -2.02 20.77 -4.04
C LEU A 142 -2.83 19.60 -3.46
N TRP A 143 -2.52 18.40 -3.92
CA TRP A 143 -3.08 17.17 -3.37
C TRP A 143 -2.44 16.83 -2.01
N ASN A 144 -3.26 16.34 -1.08
CA ASN A 144 -2.75 15.55 0.04
C ASN A 144 -2.20 14.21 -0.47
N TYR A 145 -1.41 13.57 0.39
CA TYR A 145 -0.95 12.21 0.13
C TYR A 145 -2.12 11.25 -0.02
N TRP A 146 -1.93 10.21 -0.84
CA TRP A 146 -2.87 9.12 -0.93
C TRP A 146 -3.03 8.41 0.41
N SER A 147 -4.26 8.03 0.73
CA SER A 147 -4.55 7.11 1.82
C SER A 147 -3.87 5.76 1.58
N SER A 148 -3.74 4.96 2.64
CA SER A 148 -3.45 3.54 2.47
C SER A 148 -4.53 2.88 1.60
N TRP A 149 -4.13 1.86 0.85
CA TRP A 149 -5.06 1.01 0.11
C TRP A 149 -6.04 0.32 1.07
N SER A 150 -7.30 0.22 0.66
CA SER A 150 -8.29 -0.59 1.34
C SER A 150 -7.86 -2.06 1.38
N ARG A 151 -8.50 -2.85 2.24
CA ARG A 151 -8.36 -4.29 2.16
C ARG A 151 -8.81 -4.77 0.77
N CYS A 152 -8.10 -5.78 0.28
CA CYS A 152 -8.45 -6.41 -0.98
C CYS A 152 -9.76 -7.18 -0.84
N THR A 153 -10.68 -7.04 -1.80
CA THR A 153 -11.98 -7.72 -1.76
C THR A 153 -11.90 -9.23 -1.98
N ALA A 154 -10.79 -9.74 -2.54
CA ALA A 154 -10.53 -11.16 -2.68
C ALA A 154 -9.10 -11.50 -2.28
N THR A 155 -8.86 -12.76 -1.92
CA THR A 155 -7.56 -13.21 -1.41
C THR A 155 -6.66 -13.83 -2.47
N CYS A 156 -7.20 -14.36 -3.58
CA CYS A 156 -6.40 -14.96 -4.67
C CYS A 156 -6.94 -14.68 -6.09
N GLY A 157 -6.17 -15.11 -7.09
CA GLY A 157 -6.51 -15.08 -8.53
C GLY A 157 -6.51 -13.69 -9.15
N LEU A 158 -5.92 -12.70 -8.48
CA LEU A 158 -6.08 -11.27 -8.79
C LEU A 158 -7.56 -10.85 -8.96
N CYS A 159 -8.46 -11.53 -8.25
CA CYS A 159 -9.90 -11.31 -8.34
C CYS A 159 -10.39 -10.13 -7.51
N GLY A 160 -9.55 -9.62 -6.60
CA GLY A 160 -9.91 -8.56 -5.71
C GLY A 160 -9.66 -7.19 -6.31
N THR A 161 -10.29 -6.19 -5.72
CA THR A 161 -10.03 -4.79 -5.94
C THR A 161 -9.72 -4.13 -4.60
N GLN A 162 -8.85 -3.14 -4.65
CA GLN A 162 -8.58 -2.25 -3.52
C GLN A 162 -8.61 -0.81 -4.02
N MET A 163 -8.99 0.08 -3.11
CA MET A 163 -9.21 1.50 -3.39
C MET A 163 -8.41 2.35 -2.42
N ARG A 164 -7.90 3.48 -2.90
CA ARG A 164 -7.34 4.54 -2.05
C ARG A 164 -7.90 5.89 -2.47
N ASN A 165 -7.91 6.83 -1.54
CA ASN A 165 -8.46 8.17 -1.74
C ASN A 165 -7.42 9.23 -1.37
N ARG A 166 -7.58 10.44 -1.90
CA ARG A 166 -6.83 11.64 -1.51
C ARG A 166 -7.75 12.86 -1.51
N THR A 167 -7.40 13.87 -0.74
CA THR A 167 -8.14 15.13 -0.62
C THR A 167 -7.31 16.29 -1.18
N CYS A 168 -7.97 17.36 -1.61
CA CYS A 168 -7.26 18.54 -2.12
C CYS A 168 -6.97 19.52 -0.98
N ALA A 169 -5.70 19.69 -0.61
CA ALA A 169 -5.28 20.58 0.47
C ALA A 169 -5.49 22.06 0.12
N SER A 170 -5.37 22.41 -1.16
CA SER A 170 -5.48 23.80 -1.62
C SER A 170 -6.90 24.24 -1.99
N ALA A 171 -7.90 23.35 -1.92
CA ALA A 171 -9.28 23.67 -2.32
C ALA A 171 -9.87 24.81 -1.49
N ALA A 172 -9.61 24.82 -0.18
CA ALA A 172 -10.05 25.89 0.73
C ALA A 172 -9.38 27.24 0.45
N TYR A 173 -8.31 27.27 -0.34
CA TYR A 173 -7.58 28.46 -0.76
C TYR A 173 -7.93 28.90 -2.18
N GLY A 174 -9.02 28.36 -2.75
CA GLY A 174 -9.49 28.71 -4.10
C GLY A 174 -8.72 28.04 -5.24
N CYS A 175 -7.88 27.04 -4.94
CA CYS A 175 -7.08 26.31 -5.91
C CYS A 175 -7.52 24.85 -5.95
N PRO A 176 -8.61 24.51 -6.67
CA PRO A 176 -9.09 23.13 -6.75
C PRO A 176 -8.09 22.26 -7.49
N CYS A 177 -7.97 21.01 -7.05
CA CYS A 177 -7.04 20.07 -7.66
C CYS A 177 -7.62 19.45 -8.93
N THR A 178 -6.78 19.22 -9.94
CA THR A 178 -7.16 18.52 -11.17
C THR A 178 -6.85 17.03 -11.09
N GLY A 179 -7.70 16.20 -11.71
CA GLY A 179 -7.59 14.74 -11.72
C GLY A 179 -8.42 14.01 -10.65
N SER A 180 -8.29 12.69 -10.58
CA SER A 180 -9.12 11.86 -9.69
C SER A 180 -8.69 11.96 -8.22
N SER A 181 -9.67 12.04 -7.32
CA SER A 181 -9.50 11.91 -5.87
C SER A 181 -9.52 10.45 -5.39
N THR A 182 -9.87 9.51 -6.27
CA THR A 182 -9.99 8.08 -5.97
C THR A 182 -9.22 7.25 -6.99
N GLU A 183 -8.54 6.22 -6.50
CA GLU A 183 -7.81 5.28 -7.34
C GLU A 183 -8.18 3.86 -6.95
N THR A 184 -8.36 2.99 -7.94
CA THR A 184 -8.70 1.58 -7.75
C THR A 184 -7.74 0.71 -8.54
N GLN A 185 -7.29 -0.39 -7.94
CA GLN A 185 -6.43 -1.36 -8.62
C GLN A 185 -6.83 -2.80 -8.29
N LYS A 186 -6.42 -3.74 -9.15
CA LYS A 186 -6.54 -5.18 -8.90
C LYS A 186 -5.59 -5.60 -7.78
N CYS A 187 -6.01 -6.60 -7.01
CA CYS A 187 -5.24 -7.14 -5.90
C CYS A 187 -5.63 -8.60 -5.63
N GLY A 188 -4.91 -9.23 -4.70
CA GLY A 188 -5.07 -10.63 -4.34
C GLY A 188 -3.82 -11.43 -4.72
N ASN A 189 -3.61 -12.57 -4.08
CA ASN A 189 -2.49 -13.46 -4.39
C ASN A 189 -2.60 -13.94 -5.85
N PRO A 190 -1.55 -13.85 -6.67
CA PRO A 190 -1.58 -14.36 -8.05
C PRO A 190 -1.80 -15.87 -8.14
N GLY A 191 -1.40 -16.64 -7.13
CA GLY A 191 -1.69 -18.08 -7.06
C GLY A 191 -3.07 -18.33 -6.46
N CYS A 192 -3.92 -19.10 -7.16
CA CYS A 192 -5.24 -19.49 -6.67
C CYS A 192 -5.43 -20.98 -6.94
N THR A 193 -5.67 -21.76 -5.89
CA THR A 193 -6.07 -23.16 -6.05
C THR A 193 -7.57 -23.21 -6.35
N THR A 194 -8.02 -24.23 -7.06
CA THR A 194 -9.43 -24.47 -7.40
C THR A 194 -10.36 -24.59 -6.17
N ALA A 195 -9.82 -24.57 -4.95
CA ALA A 195 -10.57 -24.63 -3.69
C ALA A 195 -11.30 -23.31 -3.31
N CYS A 196 -11.00 -22.17 -3.95
CA CYS A 196 -11.56 -20.87 -3.57
C CYS A 196 -12.87 -20.48 -4.30
N GLY A 197 -13.55 -21.40 -4.98
CA GLY A 197 -14.89 -21.14 -5.55
C GLY A 197 -14.95 -20.21 -6.77
N CYS A 198 -13.83 -19.94 -7.43
CA CYS A 198 -13.81 -19.22 -8.71
C CYS A 198 -14.05 -20.19 -9.89
N PRO A 199 -14.93 -19.84 -10.86
CA PRO A 199 -15.13 -20.64 -12.08
C PRO A 199 -13.90 -20.72 -13.00
N SER A 200 -12.97 -19.76 -12.87
CA SER A 200 -11.71 -19.66 -13.62
C SER A 200 -10.54 -19.41 -12.66
N ALA A 201 -9.35 -19.93 -12.99
CA ALA A 201 -8.16 -19.77 -12.16
C ALA A 201 -7.72 -18.29 -12.01
N CYS A 202 -8.03 -17.47 -13.02
CA CYS A 202 -7.80 -16.02 -13.03
C CYS A 202 -9.09 -15.27 -13.37
N CYS A 203 -9.28 -14.10 -12.77
CA CYS A 203 -10.42 -13.23 -13.04
C CYS A 203 -10.23 -12.39 -14.31
N GLY A 204 -11.33 -11.92 -14.91
CA GLY A 204 -11.31 -11.11 -16.13
C GLY A 204 -10.39 -9.89 -16.04
N GLY A 205 -9.51 -9.74 -17.04
CA GLY A 205 -8.45 -8.73 -17.08
C GLY A 205 -7.11 -9.19 -16.51
N ALA A 206 -7.01 -10.38 -15.93
CA ALA A 206 -5.75 -11.05 -15.62
C ALA A 206 -5.52 -12.23 -16.57
N TYR A 207 -4.31 -12.35 -17.07
CA TYR A 207 -3.88 -13.45 -17.92
C TYR A 207 -3.39 -14.62 -17.08
N GLN A 208 -3.62 -15.83 -17.58
CA GLN A 208 -3.17 -17.06 -16.96
C GLN A 208 -1.77 -17.42 -17.46
N ALA A 209 -0.83 -17.60 -16.54
CA ALA A 209 0.48 -18.18 -16.79
C ALA A 209 0.57 -19.55 -16.09
N VAL A 210 1.16 -20.53 -16.76
CA VAL A 210 1.40 -21.86 -16.20
C VAL A 210 2.90 -22.03 -16.01
N ALA A 211 3.32 -22.27 -14.78
CA ALA A 211 4.70 -22.61 -14.48
C ALA A 211 5.04 -24.00 -15.02
N TYR A 212 6.34 -24.29 -15.11
CA TYR A 212 6.86 -25.56 -15.65
C TYR A 212 6.42 -26.80 -14.85
N ASP A 213 5.98 -26.63 -13.61
CA ASP A 213 5.45 -27.66 -12.72
C ASP A 213 3.92 -27.84 -12.84
N GLY A 214 3.27 -27.08 -13.74
CA GLY A 214 1.82 -27.06 -13.92
C GLY A 214 1.08 -26.10 -13.00
N THR A 215 1.77 -25.36 -12.12
CA THR A 215 1.14 -24.39 -11.22
C THR A 215 0.63 -23.18 -12.00
N ILE A 216 -0.61 -22.76 -11.71
CA ILE A 216 -1.24 -21.61 -12.38
C ILE A 216 -1.03 -20.33 -11.57
N TYR A 217 -0.56 -19.29 -12.25
CA TYR A 217 -0.41 -17.94 -11.73
C TYR A 217 -1.17 -16.93 -12.59
N CYS A 218 -1.76 -15.93 -11.95
CA CYS A 218 -2.41 -14.82 -12.63
C CYS A 218 -1.48 -13.62 -12.75
N SER A 219 -1.42 -13.02 -13.92
CA SER A 219 -0.65 -11.80 -14.22
C SER A 219 -1.56 -10.70 -14.77
N LEU A 220 -1.23 -9.44 -14.51
CA LEU A 220 -1.86 -8.30 -15.19
C LEU A 220 -1.20 -7.99 -16.54
N GLU A 221 -0.04 -8.60 -16.80
CA GLU A 221 0.70 -8.47 -18.05
C GLU A 221 0.37 -9.63 -18.99
N GLU A 222 0.36 -9.35 -20.30
CA GLU A 222 0.14 -10.36 -21.32
C GLU A 222 1.23 -11.44 -21.30
N PRO A 223 0.86 -12.73 -21.41
CA PRO A 223 1.83 -13.81 -21.40
C PRO A 223 2.67 -13.73 -22.67
N ILE A 224 3.98 -13.66 -22.50
CA ILE A 224 4.92 -13.67 -23.62
C ILE A 224 4.83 -15.05 -24.28
N SER A 225 4.29 -15.10 -25.50
CA SER A 225 4.30 -16.33 -26.31
C SER A 225 5.68 -16.51 -26.93
N CYS A 226 6.50 -17.36 -26.33
CA CYS A 226 7.81 -17.73 -26.83
C CYS A 226 8.04 -19.24 -26.75
N VAL A 227 8.75 -19.79 -27.73
CA VAL A 227 9.19 -21.19 -27.73
C VAL A 227 10.40 -21.29 -26.81
N GLY A 228 10.25 -21.99 -25.69
CA GLY A 228 11.34 -22.19 -24.74
C GLY A 228 12.30 -23.31 -25.18
N SER A 229 13.56 -23.17 -24.80
CA SER A 229 14.57 -24.22 -24.93
C SER A 229 15.05 -24.68 -23.55
N TRP A 230 15.28 -25.98 -23.41
CA TRP A 230 15.82 -26.54 -22.17
C TRP A 230 17.31 -26.25 -22.06
N GLU A 231 17.73 -25.76 -20.90
CA GLU A 231 19.14 -25.79 -20.52
C GLU A 231 19.62 -27.23 -20.25
N PRO A 232 20.94 -27.47 -20.25
CA PRO A 232 21.50 -28.76 -19.87
C PRO A 232 21.05 -29.19 -18.46
N TRP A 233 20.88 -30.49 -18.27
CA TRP A 233 20.62 -31.07 -16.96
C TRP A 233 21.78 -30.84 -16.01
N PHE A 234 21.49 -30.44 -14.78
CA PHE A 234 22.44 -30.37 -13.68
C PHE A 234 21.98 -31.23 -12.50
N ASN A 235 22.92 -31.68 -11.68
CA ASN A 235 22.62 -32.51 -10.51
C ASN A 235 22.07 -31.63 -9.40
N TYR A 236 20.79 -31.81 -9.07
CA TYR A 236 20.12 -31.06 -8.02
C TYR A 236 20.32 -31.69 -6.65
N THR A 237 20.24 -33.02 -6.57
CA THR A 237 20.54 -33.77 -5.36
C THR A 237 21.81 -34.60 -5.51
N LEU A 238 22.43 -34.91 -4.39
CA LEU A 238 23.51 -35.89 -4.31
C LEU A 238 22.92 -37.31 -4.29
N CYS A 239 23.75 -38.29 -4.62
CA CYS A 239 23.37 -39.69 -4.52
C CYS A 239 23.00 -40.04 -3.07
N ASN A 240 21.82 -40.64 -2.87
CA ASN A 240 21.35 -41.02 -1.54
C ASN A 240 21.92 -42.37 -1.04
N ASP A 241 22.75 -43.05 -1.83
CA ASP A 241 23.41 -44.30 -1.47
C ASP A 241 24.86 -44.30 -2.00
N THR A 242 25.66 -45.25 -1.55
CA THR A 242 27.10 -45.31 -1.83
C THR A 242 27.53 -46.58 -2.57
N CYS A 243 26.61 -47.52 -2.85
CA CYS A 243 26.95 -48.73 -3.59
C CYS A 243 25.75 -49.38 -4.33
N GLY A 244 26.07 -50.38 -5.17
CA GLY A 244 25.18 -51.35 -5.78
C GLY A 244 24.27 -50.80 -6.88
N MET A 245 24.51 -49.59 -7.38
CA MET A 245 23.53 -48.82 -8.16
C MET A 245 22.18 -48.67 -7.43
N CYS A 246 22.22 -48.72 -6.09
CA CYS A 246 21.04 -48.63 -5.23
C CYS A 246 20.62 -47.19 -4.96
N GLY A 247 21.54 -46.25 -5.21
CA GLY A 247 21.29 -44.84 -5.00
C GLY A 247 20.55 -44.23 -6.18
N THR A 248 19.81 -43.17 -5.89
CA THR A 248 19.24 -42.29 -6.91
C THR A 248 19.60 -40.85 -6.59
N TYR A 249 19.77 -40.06 -7.64
CA TYR A 249 19.88 -38.61 -7.56
C TYR A 249 18.92 -37.97 -8.57
N THR A 250 18.53 -36.74 -8.29
CA THR A 250 17.60 -35.97 -9.11
C THR A 250 18.39 -34.95 -9.90
N GLN A 251 18.16 -34.92 -11.20
CA GLN A 251 18.63 -33.85 -12.07
C GLN A 251 17.49 -32.86 -12.32
N GLN A 252 17.87 -31.59 -12.46
CA GLN A 252 16.98 -30.49 -12.84
C GLN A 252 17.53 -29.75 -14.05
N ARG A 253 16.65 -29.04 -14.76
CA ARG A 253 16.99 -28.16 -15.89
C ARG A 253 16.02 -26.99 -15.92
N TYR A 254 16.46 -25.82 -16.39
CA TYR A 254 15.59 -24.66 -16.51
C TYR A 254 15.17 -24.43 -17.96
N CYS A 255 13.98 -23.86 -18.15
CA CYS A 255 13.48 -23.45 -19.47
C CYS A 255 13.87 -22.00 -19.72
N MET A 256 14.52 -21.74 -20.85
CA MET A 256 14.98 -20.41 -21.24
C MET A 256 14.30 -19.93 -22.54
N PRO A 257 14.04 -18.62 -22.69
CA PRO A 257 14.11 -17.61 -21.64
C PRO A 257 13.00 -17.76 -20.58
N PRO A 258 13.15 -17.16 -19.38
CA PRO A 258 12.14 -17.24 -18.33
C PRO A 258 10.77 -16.75 -18.82
N GLY A 259 9.72 -17.52 -18.55
CA GLY A 259 8.35 -17.23 -19.00
C GLY A 259 7.93 -17.96 -20.27
N CYS A 260 8.86 -18.57 -21.02
CA CYS A 260 8.54 -19.42 -22.16
C CYS A 260 8.13 -20.84 -21.74
N GLN A 261 7.45 -21.54 -22.63
CA GLN A 261 6.98 -22.91 -22.40
C GLN A 261 7.93 -23.92 -23.08
N CYS A 262 8.40 -24.91 -22.32
CA CYS A 262 9.18 -26.05 -22.80
C CYS A 262 8.38 -27.35 -22.64
N THR A 263 8.52 -28.31 -23.56
CA THR A 263 7.85 -29.61 -23.48
C THR A 263 8.73 -30.67 -22.79
N GLY A 264 8.13 -31.47 -21.89
CA GLY A 264 8.80 -32.53 -21.14
C GLY A 264 9.07 -32.19 -19.66
N SER A 265 9.68 -33.13 -18.91
CA SER A 265 9.83 -32.99 -17.45
C SER A 265 10.91 -31.99 -17.03
N PHE A 266 10.65 -31.21 -15.97
CA PHE A 266 11.62 -30.33 -15.30
C PHE A 266 12.63 -31.09 -14.43
N THR A 267 12.21 -32.24 -13.89
CA THR A 267 13.04 -33.14 -13.08
C THR A 267 13.13 -34.51 -13.71
N GLN A 268 14.25 -35.19 -13.50
CA GLN A 268 14.39 -36.63 -13.78
C GLN A 268 15.21 -37.30 -12.68
N THR A 269 14.95 -38.60 -12.47
CA THR A 269 15.66 -39.40 -11.47
C THR A 269 16.62 -40.33 -12.17
N MET A 270 17.89 -40.32 -11.76
CA MET A 270 18.95 -41.15 -12.33
C MET A 270 19.55 -42.06 -11.26
N PRO A 271 19.87 -43.32 -11.59
CA PRO A 271 20.56 -44.22 -10.68
C PRO A 271 22.02 -43.82 -10.51
N CYS A 272 22.58 -44.06 -9.33
CA CYS A 272 23.96 -43.72 -8.97
C CYS A 272 24.54 -44.74 -7.98
N ALA A 273 25.81 -44.54 -7.62
CA ALA A 273 26.59 -45.40 -6.74
C ALA A 273 27.04 -46.73 -7.38
N ALA A 274 27.86 -46.62 -8.42
CA ALA A 274 28.31 -47.75 -9.25
C ALA A 274 29.25 -48.75 -8.55
N SER A 275 29.82 -48.40 -7.39
CA SER A 275 30.64 -49.31 -6.57
C SER A 275 29.82 -50.50 -6.09
N VAL A 276 30.38 -51.71 -6.12
CA VAL A 276 29.70 -52.91 -5.59
C VAL A 276 29.48 -52.78 -4.07
N CYS A 277 28.32 -53.22 -3.58
CA CYS A 277 28.06 -53.23 -2.13
C CYS A 277 28.82 -54.36 -1.43
N ALA A 278 29.33 -54.08 -0.23
CA ALA A 278 29.87 -55.10 0.66
C ALA A 278 28.74 -55.86 1.39
N SER A 279 29.01 -57.12 1.73
CA SER A 279 28.14 -57.95 2.56
C SER A 279 27.76 -57.23 3.87
N PRO A 280 26.50 -57.30 4.35
CA PRO A 280 25.43 -58.25 3.98
C PRO A 280 24.50 -57.79 2.85
N ARG A 281 24.75 -56.62 2.25
CA ARG A 281 23.90 -56.11 1.15
C ARG A 281 24.19 -56.89 -0.14
N SER A 282 23.16 -57.08 -0.97
CA SER A 282 23.36 -57.60 -2.32
C SER A 282 24.34 -56.71 -3.08
N ALA A 283 25.29 -57.34 -3.77
CA ALA A 283 26.34 -56.67 -4.54
C ALA A 283 25.83 -55.56 -5.47
N CYS A 284 24.73 -55.83 -6.18
CA CYS A 284 23.99 -54.88 -6.99
C CYS A 284 22.50 -54.91 -6.62
N CYS A 285 21.83 -53.77 -6.75
CA CYS A 285 20.39 -53.63 -6.63
C CYS A 285 19.67 -54.20 -7.87
N THR A 286 18.39 -54.52 -7.69
CA THR A 286 17.53 -55.07 -8.74
C THR A 286 17.58 -54.25 -10.03
N GLY A 287 17.83 -54.93 -11.16
CA GLY A 287 18.02 -54.29 -12.47
C GLY A 287 19.47 -54.02 -12.85
N PHE A 288 20.42 -54.23 -11.93
CA PHE A 288 21.85 -54.10 -12.18
C PHE A 288 22.57 -55.41 -11.84
N THR A 289 23.57 -55.76 -12.64
CA THR A 289 24.42 -56.94 -12.43
C THR A 289 25.88 -56.50 -12.43
N GLU A 290 26.71 -57.21 -11.67
CA GLU A 290 28.16 -57.01 -11.69
C GLU A 290 28.69 -57.20 -13.11
N LYS A 291 29.56 -56.29 -13.56
CA LYS A 291 30.36 -56.47 -14.77
C LYS A 291 31.81 -56.74 -14.36
N ALA A 292 32.39 -57.84 -14.86
CA ALA A 292 33.79 -58.14 -14.64
C ALA A 292 34.69 -57.09 -15.33
N ASN A 293 35.73 -56.63 -14.64
CA ASN A 293 36.79 -55.83 -15.28
C ASN A 293 37.54 -56.72 -16.28
N THR A 294 37.22 -56.60 -17.56
CA THR A 294 38.10 -57.12 -18.62
C THR A 294 39.29 -56.17 -18.73
N CYS A 295 40.26 -56.29 -17.83
CA CYS A 295 41.62 -55.88 -18.16
C CYS A 295 42.06 -56.79 -19.30
N SER A 296 41.98 -56.29 -20.54
CA SER A 296 42.68 -56.90 -21.67
C SER A 296 44.17 -56.88 -21.34
N VAL A 297 44.67 -58.03 -20.87
CA VAL A 297 46.10 -58.29 -20.75
C VAL A 297 46.64 -58.36 -22.17
N SER A 298 47.22 -57.25 -22.64
CA SER A 298 48.05 -57.18 -23.85
C SER A 298 49.46 -57.61 -23.54
#